data_AF-A0A934JUK8-F1
#
_entry.id   AF-A0A934JUK8-F1
#
_cell.length_a   1.000
_cell.length_b   1.000
_cell.length_c   1.000
_cell.angle_alpha   90.00
_cell.angle_beta   90.00
_cell.angle_gamma   90.00
#
_symmetry.space_group_name_H-M   'P 1'
#
loop_
_entity.id
_entity.type
_entity.pdbx_description
1 polymer ?
#
loop_
_entity_poly.entity_id
_entity_poly.type
_entity_poly.pdbx_seq_one_letter_code
_entity_poly.pdbx_strand_id
1 'polypeptide(L)'
;MNDPVQLDALYFVAPQLVEQDLVTLKKMGFERVINNRPDHEVDDQPLGSDLQKAADLLGMEYISNPIDLAHLSQSHVGLQGESLSVDKKTIAFCRTGTRSSVLWVLLNNAKGKDYKELVSFVSAKGFDLLRCASAMDPLSR
;
A
#
# COMPACT_ATOMS: atom_id res chain seq x y z
N MET A 1 8.02 -15.02 2.36
CA MET A 1 7.55 -13.79 1.69
C MET A 1 8.09 -13.73 0.27
N ASN A 2 7.31 -13.27 -0.71
CA ASN A 2 7.88 -12.77 -1.97
C ASN A 2 8.51 -11.40 -1.74
N ASP A 3 9.54 -11.03 -2.50
CA ASP A 3 10.20 -9.74 -2.33
C ASP A 3 9.21 -8.56 -2.51
N PRO A 4 9.25 -7.54 -1.64
CA PRO A 4 8.45 -6.33 -1.82
C PRO A 4 8.72 -5.66 -3.17
N VAL A 5 7.66 -5.26 -3.86
CA VAL A 5 7.78 -4.59 -5.15
C VAL A 5 8.02 -3.11 -4.94
N GLN A 6 9.16 -2.61 -5.41
CA GLN A 6 9.49 -1.19 -5.35
C GLN A 6 8.69 -0.40 -6.40
N LEU A 7 7.91 0.60 -5.95
CA LEU A 7 7.23 1.56 -6.82
C LEU A 7 7.88 2.96 -6.80
N ASP A 8 8.56 3.31 -5.71
CA ASP A 8 9.33 4.55 -5.57
C ASP A 8 10.62 4.31 -4.77
N ALA A 9 11.48 5.32 -4.64
CA ALA A 9 12.78 5.22 -3.96
C ALA A 9 12.67 4.58 -2.55
N LEU A 10 11.69 5.01 -1.76
CA LEU A 10 11.44 4.51 -0.40
C LEU A 10 10.05 3.87 -0.21
N TYR A 11 9.29 3.66 -1.29
CA TYR A 11 7.95 3.09 -1.21
C TYR A 11 7.84 1.77 -1.96
N PHE A 12 7.43 0.76 -1.20
CA PHE A 12 7.30 -0.61 -1.64
C PHE A 12 5.88 -1.10 -1.38
N VAL A 13 5.45 -2.08 -2.17
CA VAL A 13 4.16 -2.73 -2.02
C VAL A 13 4.30 -4.24 -1.89
N ALA A 14 3.40 -4.87 -1.13
CA ALA A 14 3.36 -6.32 -0.94
C ALA A 14 1.92 -6.85 -0.95
N PRO A 15 1.72 -8.16 -1.21
CA PRO A 15 0.49 -8.86 -0.84
C PRO A 15 0.37 -8.96 0.69
N GLN A 16 -0.60 -9.73 1.18
CA GLN A 16 -0.86 -9.89 2.61
C GLN A 16 0.42 -10.17 3.40
N LEU A 17 0.64 -9.40 4.47
CA LEU A 17 1.72 -9.60 5.43
C LEU A 17 1.23 -10.40 6.64
N VAL A 18 2.14 -11.15 7.26
CA VAL A 18 1.97 -11.76 8.60
C VAL A 18 3.01 -11.18 9.57
N GLU A 19 2.92 -11.48 10.87
CA GLU A 19 3.82 -10.91 11.88
C GLU A 19 5.30 -11.24 11.60
N GLN A 20 5.57 -12.45 11.08
CA GLN A 20 6.92 -12.91 10.72
C GLN A 20 7.53 -12.10 9.56
N ASP A 21 6.69 -11.59 8.67
CA ASP A 21 7.13 -10.72 7.58
C ASP A 21 7.65 -9.40 8.14
N LEU A 22 7.03 -8.85 9.19
CA LEU A 22 7.45 -7.59 9.81
C LEU A 22 8.87 -7.69 10.38
N VAL A 23 9.23 -8.84 10.98
CA VAL A 23 10.59 -9.10 11.46
C VAL A 23 11.60 -9.06 10.31
N THR A 24 11.23 -9.64 9.16
CA THR A 24 12.07 -9.66 7.96
C THR A 24 12.21 -8.26 7.37
N LEU A 25 11.10 -7.51 7.27
CA LEU A 25 11.06 -6.14 6.78
C LEU A 25 11.91 -5.21 7.65
N LYS A 26 11.84 -5.36 8.98
CA LYS A 26 12.69 -4.58 9.89
C LYS A 26 14.18 -4.81 9.62
N LYS A 27 14.60 -6.06 9.37
CA LYS A 27 16.00 -6.39 9.00
C LYS A 27 16.40 -5.80 7.65
N MET A 28 15.45 -5.65 6.73
CA MET A 28 15.65 -4.98 5.44
C MET A 28 15.62 -3.44 5.54
N GLY A 29 15.52 -2.89 6.75
CA GLY A 29 15.51 -1.46 7.02
C GLY A 29 14.16 -0.77 6.78
N PHE A 30 13.06 -1.51 6.71
CA PHE A 30 11.74 -0.88 6.69
C PHE A 30 11.41 -0.30 8.08
N GLU A 31 10.81 0.88 8.07
CA GLU A 31 10.51 1.65 9.27
C GLU A 31 9.00 1.87 9.44
N ARG A 32 8.24 1.79 8.35
CA ARG A 32 6.80 2.08 8.34
C ARG A 32 6.03 1.04 7.55
N VAL A 33 4.90 0.62 8.08
CA VAL A 33 3.92 -0.30 7.49
C VAL A 33 2.61 0.43 7.29
N ILE A 34 2.03 0.33 6.09
CA ILE A 34 0.69 0.85 5.79
C ILE A 34 -0.22 -0.33 5.43
N ASN A 35 -1.27 -0.56 6.21
CA ASN A 35 -2.27 -1.56 5.93
C ASN A 35 -3.45 -0.94 5.17
N ASN A 36 -3.61 -1.31 3.90
CA ASN A 36 -4.71 -0.91 3.04
C ASN A 36 -5.82 -1.98 2.92
N ARG A 37 -5.79 -3.02 3.74
CA ARG A 37 -6.78 -4.10 3.80
C ARG A 37 -7.73 -3.89 5.01
N PRO A 38 -9.04 -3.78 4.78
CA PRO A 38 -10.04 -3.86 5.84
C PRO A 38 -9.93 -5.18 6.61
N ASP A 39 -10.30 -5.15 7.89
CA ASP A 39 -10.45 -6.37 8.67
C ASP A 39 -11.63 -7.22 8.16
N HIS A 40 -11.55 -8.54 8.38
CA HIS A 40 -12.61 -9.51 8.07
C HIS A 40 -13.01 -9.61 6.57
N GLU A 41 -12.09 -9.42 5.62
CA GLU A 41 -12.36 -9.79 4.22
C GLU A 41 -12.45 -11.32 4.04
N VAL A 42 -11.71 -12.08 4.85
CA VAL A 42 -11.71 -13.55 4.92
C VAL A 42 -11.39 -14.01 6.34
N ASP A 43 -11.82 -15.22 6.71
CA ASP A 43 -11.72 -15.75 8.08
C ASP A 43 -10.27 -15.97 8.56
N ASP A 44 -9.36 -16.31 7.64
CA ASP A 44 -7.97 -16.63 7.94
C ASP A 44 -7.02 -15.41 7.84
N GLN A 45 -7.55 -14.19 7.69
CA GLN A 45 -6.70 -13.02 7.63
C GLN A 45 -6.17 -12.64 9.02
N PRO A 46 -4.89 -12.24 9.13
CA PRO A 46 -4.40 -11.54 10.31
C PRO A 46 -5.21 -10.26 10.55
N LEU A 47 -5.59 -10.02 11.81
CA LEU A 47 -6.21 -8.75 12.18
C LEU A 47 -5.19 -7.62 12.10
N GLY A 48 -5.64 -6.46 11.60
CA GLY A 48 -4.82 -5.28 11.55
C GLY A 48 -4.26 -4.87 12.92
N SER A 49 -5.01 -5.13 14.00
CA SER A 49 -4.58 -4.87 15.37
C SER A 49 -3.42 -5.74 15.84
N ASP A 50 -3.31 -6.98 15.35
CA ASP A 50 -2.24 -7.88 15.75
C ASP A 50 -0.95 -7.58 14.98
N LEU A 51 -1.07 -7.23 13.70
CA LEU A 51 0.04 -6.67 12.93
C LEU A 51 0.53 -5.34 13.50
N GLN A 52 -0.36 -4.49 14.00
CA GLN A 52 0.02 -3.24 14.68
C GLN A 52 0.86 -3.52 15.92
N LYS A 53 0.39 -4.39 16.83
CA LYS A 53 1.15 -4.76 18.03
C LYS A 53 2.53 -5.31 17.67
N ALA A 54 2.62 -6.16 16.64
CA ALA A 54 3.89 -6.71 16.18
C ALA A 54 4.83 -5.62 15.60
N ALA A 55 4.29 -4.67 14.83
CA ALA A 55 5.05 -3.52 14.34
C ALA A 55 5.56 -2.64 15.49
N ASP A 56 4.73 -2.35 16.49
CA ASP A 56 5.09 -1.54 17.65
C ASP A 56 6.24 -2.19 18.44
N LEU A 57 6.19 -3.51 18.65
CA LEU A 57 7.25 -4.27 19.33
C LEU A 57 8.59 -4.23 18.56
N LEU A 58 8.56 -4.05 17.24
CA LEU A 58 9.73 -3.91 16.39
C LEU A 58 10.19 -2.45 16.23
N GLY A 59 9.48 -1.49 16.86
CA GLY A 59 9.71 -0.06 16.67
C GLY A 59 9.51 0.34 15.20
N MET A 60 8.47 -0.19 14.56
CA MET A 60 8.01 0.21 13.24
C MET A 60 6.72 1.01 13.40
N GLU A 61 6.57 2.07 12.60
CA GLU A 61 5.31 2.79 12.55
C GLU A 61 4.27 1.97 11.80
N TYR A 62 3.05 1.92 12.33
CA TYR A 62 1.94 1.24 11.69
C TYR A 62 0.79 2.20 11.41
N ILE A 63 0.34 2.22 10.16
CA ILE A 63 -0.73 3.09 9.69
C ILE A 63 -1.84 2.23 9.10
N SER A 64 -3.05 2.39 9.60
CA SER A 64 -4.24 1.77 9.04
C SER A 64 -4.93 2.75 8.08
N ASN A 65 -5.04 2.37 6.82
CA ASN A 65 -5.74 3.11 5.76
C ASN A 65 -6.57 2.11 4.92
N PRO A 66 -7.56 1.42 5.52
CA PRO A 66 -8.28 0.32 4.88
C PRO A 66 -9.08 0.82 3.68
N ILE A 67 -8.92 0.17 2.53
CA ILE A 67 -9.55 0.60 1.28
C ILE A 67 -10.59 -0.43 0.81
N ASP A 68 -11.82 0.05 0.66
CA ASP A 68 -12.80 -0.50 -0.26
C ASP A 68 -12.76 0.31 -1.57
N LEU A 69 -12.46 -0.37 -2.68
CA LEU A 69 -12.36 0.27 -4.00
C LEU A 69 -13.68 0.86 -4.47
N ALA A 70 -14.83 0.33 -4.02
CA ALA A 70 -16.14 0.89 -4.36
C ALA A 70 -16.37 2.27 -3.71
N HIS A 71 -15.65 2.56 -2.63
CA HIS A 71 -15.75 3.80 -1.84
C HIS A 71 -14.41 4.55 -1.78
N LEU A 72 -13.53 4.33 -2.78
CA LEU A 72 -12.27 5.02 -2.88
C LEU A 72 -12.49 6.54 -2.98
N SER A 73 -11.69 7.33 -2.26
CA SER A 73 -11.91 8.77 -2.10
C SER A 73 -10.59 9.53 -1.99
N GLN A 74 -10.66 10.86 -2.12
CA GLN A 74 -9.47 11.69 -1.93
C GLN A 74 -8.91 11.66 -0.50
N SER A 75 -9.72 11.36 0.52
CA SER A 75 -9.20 11.20 1.88
C SER A 75 -8.27 10.01 2.00
N HIS A 76 -8.58 8.90 1.32
CA HIS A 76 -7.71 7.72 1.27
C HIS A 76 -6.38 8.02 0.56
N VAL A 77 -6.44 8.77 -0.56
CA VAL A 77 -5.25 9.21 -1.30
C VAL A 77 -4.41 10.17 -0.46
N GLY A 78 -5.06 11.12 0.23
CA GLY A 78 -4.44 12.07 1.15
C GLY A 78 -3.71 11.39 2.30
N LEU A 79 -4.39 10.48 3.02
CA LEU A 79 -3.79 9.72 4.12
C LEU A 79 -2.59 8.90 3.64
N GLN A 80 -2.69 8.26 2.46
CA GLN A 80 -1.54 7.56 1.89
C GLN A 80 -0.38 8.52 1.63
N GLY A 81 -0.65 9.69 1.05
CA GLY A 81 0.34 10.71 0.75
C GLY A 81 1.03 11.27 1.99
N GLU A 82 0.28 11.59 3.04
CA GLU A 82 0.81 12.01 4.36
C GLU A 82 1.66 10.91 5.00
N SER A 83 1.33 9.66 4.71
CA SER A 83 2.06 8.47 5.16
C SER A 83 3.30 8.17 4.31
N LEU A 84 3.58 8.91 3.23
CA LEU A 84 4.84 8.81 2.49
C LEU A 84 5.81 9.88 2.99
N SER A 85 6.61 9.52 4.00
CA SER A 85 7.77 10.34 4.37
C SER A 85 8.90 10.07 3.39
N VAL A 86 9.57 11.14 2.94
CA VAL A 86 10.73 11.07 2.04
C VAL A 86 11.98 10.45 2.67
N ASP A 87 11.95 10.19 3.99
CA ASP A 87 13.10 9.70 4.75
C ASP A 87 12.88 8.31 5.36
N LYS A 88 11.69 7.73 5.21
CA LYS A 88 11.34 6.44 5.84
C LYS A 88 11.02 5.38 4.81
N LYS A 89 11.77 4.28 4.84
CA LYS A 89 11.49 3.13 3.98
C LYS A 89 10.17 2.48 4.39
N THR A 90 9.19 2.56 3.49
CA THR A 90 7.78 2.26 3.75
C THR A 90 7.32 1.07 2.93
N ILE A 91 6.61 0.14 3.59
CA ILE A 91 5.91 -0.97 2.95
C ILE A 91 4.41 -0.77 3.10
N ALA A 92 3.68 -0.77 1.99
CA ALA A 92 2.23 -0.78 1.98
C ALA A 92 1.71 -2.11 1.49
N PHE A 93 0.65 -2.63 2.11
CA PHE A 93 0.09 -3.91 1.70
C PHE A 93 -1.43 -3.90 1.70
N CYS A 94 -1.99 -4.85 0.96
CA CYS A 94 -3.39 -5.23 1.13
C CYS A 94 -3.50 -6.74 0.91
N ARG A 95 -4.60 -7.27 0.36
CA ARG A 95 -4.66 -8.70 0.01
C ARG A 95 -3.63 -9.08 -1.07
N THR A 96 -3.58 -8.31 -2.15
CA THR A 96 -2.78 -8.61 -3.36
C THR A 96 -1.81 -7.50 -3.74
N GLY A 97 -1.62 -6.48 -2.90
CA GLY A 97 -0.86 -5.26 -3.22
C GLY A 97 -1.57 -4.25 -4.13
N THR A 98 -2.63 -4.65 -4.84
CA THR A 98 -3.36 -3.81 -5.81
C THR A 98 -3.84 -2.48 -5.25
N ARG A 99 -4.46 -2.44 -4.07
CA ARG A 99 -4.99 -1.20 -3.46
C ARG A 99 -3.89 -0.20 -3.12
N SER A 100 -2.78 -0.69 -2.57
CA SER A 100 -1.60 0.13 -2.26
C SER A 100 -0.97 0.72 -3.52
N SER A 101 -0.99 -0.04 -4.62
CA SER A 101 -0.54 0.43 -5.93
C SER A 101 -1.50 1.45 -6.56
N VAL A 102 -2.83 1.25 -6.43
CA VAL A 102 -3.85 2.23 -6.85
C VAL A 102 -3.63 3.59 -6.17
N LEU A 103 -3.45 3.60 -4.85
CA LEU A 103 -3.20 4.84 -4.11
C LEU A 103 -1.89 5.52 -4.55
N TRP A 104 -0.84 4.74 -4.84
CA TRP A 104 0.41 5.28 -5.36
C TRP A 104 0.25 5.92 -6.74
N VAL A 105 -0.51 5.30 -7.65
CA VAL A 105 -0.82 5.88 -8.97
C VAL A 105 -1.58 7.19 -8.81
N LEU A 106 -2.67 7.21 -8.04
CA LEU A 106 -3.48 8.41 -7.84
C LEU A 106 -2.69 9.55 -7.21
N LEU A 107 -1.85 9.25 -6.21
CA LEU A 107 -0.99 10.24 -5.57
C LEU A 107 0.03 10.84 -6.55
N ASN A 108 0.64 10.01 -7.39
CA ASN A 108 1.65 10.47 -8.36
C ASN A 108 1.01 11.24 -9.52
N ASN A 109 -0.18 10.83 -9.96
CA ASN A 109 -0.95 11.56 -10.97
C ASN A 109 -1.40 12.92 -10.43
N ALA A 110 -1.84 13.01 -9.17
CA ALA A 110 -2.12 14.29 -8.51
C ALA A 110 -0.89 15.22 -8.41
N LYS A 111 0.33 14.66 -8.46
CA LYS A 111 1.61 15.40 -8.54
C LYS A 111 2.02 15.75 -9.99
N GLY A 112 1.17 15.49 -10.98
CA GLY A 112 1.36 15.87 -12.38
C GLY A 112 2.03 14.82 -13.28
N LYS A 113 2.26 13.59 -12.79
CA LYS A 113 2.74 12.49 -13.65
C LYS A 113 1.59 11.94 -14.50
N ASP A 114 1.90 11.45 -15.70
CA ASP A 114 0.87 10.91 -16.61
C ASP A 114 0.23 9.64 -16.04
N TYR A 115 -1.11 9.62 -15.99
CA TYR A 115 -1.87 8.51 -15.42
C TYR A 115 -1.64 7.19 -16.16
N LYS A 116 -1.60 7.21 -17.50
CA LYS A 116 -1.46 5.99 -18.30
C LYS A 116 -0.05 5.39 -18.17
N GLU A 117 0.97 6.24 -18.09
CA GLU A 117 2.34 5.82 -17.83
C GLU A 117 2.47 5.18 -16.44
N LEU A 118 1.87 5.77 -15.40
CA LEU A 118 1.88 5.22 -14.04
C LEU A 118 1.15 3.86 -13.96
N VAL A 119 -0.02 3.74 -14.57
CA VAL A 119 -0.77 2.48 -14.64
C VAL A 119 0.04 1.41 -15.38
N SER A 120 0.66 1.77 -16.49
CA SER A 120 1.50 0.85 -17.28
C SER A 120 2.73 0.40 -16.49
N PHE A 121 3.39 1.32 -15.79
CA PHE A 121 4.54 1.04 -14.93
C PHE A 121 4.20 0.05 -13.81
N VAL A 122 3.08 0.26 -13.12
CA VAL A 122 2.61 -0.64 -12.07
C VAL A 122 2.19 -2.00 -12.63
N SER A 123 1.49 -2.00 -13.78
CA SER A 123 1.07 -3.25 -14.44
C SER A 123 2.25 -4.11 -14.87
N ALA A 124 3.32 -3.49 -15.39
CA ALA A 124 4.57 -4.19 -15.74
C ALA A 124 5.26 -4.85 -14.53
N LYS A 125 4.92 -4.43 -13.30
CA LYS A 125 5.42 -5.03 -12.05
C LYS A 125 4.50 -6.11 -11.48
N GLY A 126 3.46 -6.51 -12.21
CA GLY A 126 2.60 -7.64 -11.88
C GLY A 126 1.31 -7.28 -11.14
N PHE A 127 0.98 -5.99 -11.00
CA PHE A 127 -0.31 -5.57 -10.43
C PHE A 127 -1.26 -5.13 -11.54
N ASP A 128 -2.24 -5.98 -11.86
CA ASP A 128 -3.29 -5.64 -12.81
C ASP A 128 -4.23 -4.58 -12.22
N LEU A 129 -4.07 -3.34 -12.68
CA LEU A 129 -4.89 -2.19 -12.27
C LEU A 129 -6.10 -1.96 -13.20
N LEU A 130 -6.23 -2.68 -14.32
CA LEU A 130 -7.33 -2.46 -15.27
C LEU A 130 -8.69 -2.70 -14.60
N ARG A 131 -8.76 -3.70 -13.72
CA ARG A 131 -9.94 -3.99 -12.89
C ARG A 131 -10.31 -2.88 -11.91
N CYS A 132 -9.42 -1.92 -11.68
CA CYS A 132 -9.60 -0.79 -10.76
C CYS A 132 -9.88 0.52 -11.50
N ALA A 133 -9.90 0.54 -12.84
CA ALA A 133 -10.05 1.75 -13.64
C ALA A 133 -11.27 2.57 -13.21
N SER A 134 -12.45 1.95 -13.11
CA SER A 134 -13.68 2.63 -12.70
C SER A 134 -13.61 3.28 -11.32
N ALA A 135 -12.80 2.74 -10.40
CA ALA A 135 -12.58 3.33 -9.08
C ALA A 135 -11.57 4.48 -9.11
N MET A 136 -10.59 4.43 -10.02
CA MET A 136 -9.53 5.42 -10.16
C MET A 136 -9.96 6.63 -10.99
N ASP A 137 -10.75 6.43 -12.05
CA ASP A 137 -11.11 7.46 -13.02
C ASP A 137 -11.68 8.74 -12.37
N PRO A 138 -12.59 8.68 -11.37
CA PRO A 138 -13.12 9.89 -10.73
C PRO A 138 -12.08 10.71 -9.94
N LEU A 139 -10.94 10.11 -9.62
CA LEU A 139 -9.86 10.71 -8.83
C LEU A 139 -8.62 11.05 -9.67
N SER A 140 -8.56 10.53 -10.90
CA SER A 140 -7.52 10.85 -11.88
C SER A 140 -7.64 12.30 -12.36
N ARG A 141 -6.51 12.92 -12.64
CA ARG A 141 -6.37 14.31 -13.10
C ARG A 141 -5.60 14.39 -14.41
#